data_AF-A0A0Q5Q293-F1
#
_entry.id   AF-A0A0Q5Q293-F1
#
_cell.length_a   1.000
_cell.length_b   1.000
_cell.length_c   1.000
_cell.angle_alpha   90.00
_cell.angle_beta   90.00
_cell.angle_gamma   90.00
#
_symmetry.space_group_name_H-M   'P 1'
#
loop_
_entity.id
_entity.type
_entity.pdbx_description
1 polymer ?
#
loop_
_entity_poly.entity_id
_entity_poly.type
_entity_poly.pdbx_seq_one_letter_code
_entity_poly.pdbx_strand_id
1 'polypeptide(L)'
;MKYFKIIILCFVIASVVSLTGVFIMKSTNMIGKADTDFRNLPYGIAIGINLCFFLGSFTILLNMKQNIAGNIVYHALSFFLLPGLIVLFFLFAGWDELWPGVLFYIPYLIVLFIFFVRLKKQNISNHKI
;
A
#
# COMPACT_ATOMS: atom_id res chain seq x y z
N MET A 1 18.75 5.69 3.47
CA MET A 1 18.19 4.31 3.51
C MET A 1 16.88 4.16 4.30
N LYS A 2 16.58 5.00 5.31
CA LYS A 2 15.35 4.88 6.13
C LYS A 2 14.05 4.77 5.31
N TYR A 3 13.86 5.66 4.33
CA TYR A 3 12.69 5.68 3.45
C TYR A 3 12.54 4.42 2.60
N PHE A 4 13.66 3.93 2.05
CA PHE A 4 13.66 2.68 1.28
C PHE A 4 13.25 1.47 2.13
N LYS A 5 13.71 1.41 3.39
CA LYS A 5 13.26 0.37 4.34
C LYS A 5 11.75 0.44 4.61
N ILE A 6 11.18 1.65 4.71
CA ILE A 6 9.72 1.84 4.88
C ILE A 6 8.97 1.26 3.69
N ILE A 7 9.40 1.59 2.46
CA ILE A 7 8.75 1.12 1.23
C ILE A 7 8.76 -0.42 1.15
N ILE A 8 9.92 -1.05 1.41
CA ILE A 8 10.03 -2.52 1.41
C ILE A 8 9.16 -3.15 2.50
N LEU A 9 9.22 -2.63 3.73
CA LEU A 9 8.43 -3.18 4.83
C LEU A 9 6.93 -3.04 4.59
N CYS A 10 6.47 -1.92 4.04
CA CYS A 10 5.08 -1.76 3.61
C CYS A 10 4.68 -2.86 2.64
N PHE A 11 5.48 -3.10 1.60
CA PHE A 11 5.19 -4.12 0.60
C PHE A 11 5.15 -5.54 1.18
N VAL A 12 6.13 -5.90 2.00
CA VAL A 12 6.19 -7.25 2.61
C VAL A 12 5.00 -7.48 3.53
N ILE A 13 4.72 -6.55 4.45
CA ILE A 13 3.62 -6.69 5.41
C ILE A 13 2.27 -6.73 4.68
N ALA A 14 2.05 -5.80 3.75
CA ALA A 14 0.81 -5.76 2.97
C ALA A 14 0.63 -7.03 2.13
N SER A 15 1.71 -7.56 1.54
CA SER A 15 1.64 -8.80 0.76
C SER A 15 1.27 -9.99 1.63
N VAL A 16 1.88 -10.15 2.81
CA VAL A 16 1.51 -11.23 3.74
C VAL A 16 0.04 -11.13 4.14
N VAL A 17 -0.44 -9.94 4.49
CA VAL A 17 -1.84 -9.72 4.89
C VAL A 17 -2.80 -10.00 3.73
N SER A 18 -2.54 -9.45 2.55
CA SER A 18 -3.39 -9.64 1.38
C SER A 18 -3.42 -11.11 0.94
N LEU A 19 -2.29 -11.81 0.92
CA LEU A 19 -2.22 -13.24 0.60
C LEU A 19 -2.98 -14.10 1.62
N THR A 20 -2.87 -13.77 2.91
CA THR A 20 -3.65 -14.43 3.97
C THR A 20 -5.15 -14.19 3.76
N GLY A 21 -5.54 -12.97 3.41
CA GLY A 21 -6.93 -12.63 3.07
C GLY A 21 -7.45 -13.45 1.88
N VAL A 22 -6.68 -13.54 0.78
CA VAL A 22 -7.03 -14.39 -0.37
C VAL A 22 -7.16 -15.85 0.04
N PHE A 23 -6.24 -16.36 0.86
CA PHE A 23 -6.29 -17.74 1.35
C PHE A 23 -7.57 -18.02 2.14
N ILE A 24 -7.94 -17.13 3.07
CA ILE A 24 -9.17 -17.26 3.85
C ILE A 24 -10.39 -17.24 2.93
N MET A 25 -10.50 -16.23 2.06
CA MET A 25 -11.65 -16.08 1.15
C MET A 25 -11.81 -17.26 0.18
N LYS A 26 -10.69 -17.84 -0.26
CA LYS A 26 -10.68 -19.06 -1.09
C LYS A 26 -11.07 -20.30 -0.27
N SER A 27 -10.62 -20.41 0.98
CA SER A 27 -10.95 -21.54 1.87
C SER A 27 -12.43 -21.56 2.29
N THR A 28 -13.06 -20.39 2.39
CA THR A 28 -14.49 -20.23 2.74
C THR A 28 -15.40 -20.25 1.51
N ASN A 29 -14.87 -20.56 0.32
CA ASN A 29 -15.59 -20.52 -0.97
C ASN A 29 -16.25 -19.17 -1.29
N MET A 30 -15.74 -18.06 -0.73
CA MET A 30 -16.24 -16.71 -1.00
C MET A 30 -15.72 -16.15 -2.33
N ILE A 31 -14.57 -16.62 -2.81
CA ILE A 31 -14.00 -16.22 -4.12
C ILE A 31 -13.67 -17.47 -4.94
N GLY A 32 -14.47 -17.70 -5.99
CA GLY A 32 -14.18 -18.57 -7.13
C GLY A 32 -14.15 -20.09 -6.87
N LYS A 33 -15.20 -20.79 -7.32
CA LYS A 33 -15.09 -22.19 -7.78
C LYS A 33 -14.56 -22.21 -9.22
N ALA A 34 -13.40 -21.63 -9.47
CA ALA A 34 -12.85 -21.61 -10.82
C ALA A 34 -12.23 -22.98 -11.14
N ASP A 35 -12.76 -23.66 -12.15
CA ASP A 35 -12.19 -24.88 -12.72
C ASP A 35 -10.72 -24.63 -13.08
N THR A 36 -9.85 -25.38 -12.39
CA THR A 36 -8.40 -25.62 -12.50
C THR A 36 -7.43 -24.52 -12.96
N ASP A 37 -7.71 -23.72 -13.98
CA ASP A 37 -6.71 -22.89 -14.67
C ASP A 37 -6.54 -21.49 -14.05
N PHE A 38 -7.58 -20.93 -13.42
CA PHE A 38 -7.51 -19.60 -12.77
C PHE A 38 -7.44 -19.65 -11.24
N ARG A 39 -7.13 -20.83 -10.68
CA ARG A 39 -7.14 -21.06 -9.24
C ARG A 39 -6.21 -20.13 -8.45
N ASN A 40 -5.14 -19.64 -9.07
CA ASN A 40 -4.15 -18.77 -8.44
C ASN A 40 -4.26 -17.29 -8.84
N LEU A 41 -5.16 -16.94 -9.75
CA LEU A 41 -5.36 -15.58 -10.23
C LEU A 41 -5.62 -14.57 -9.09
N PRO A 42 -6.42 -14.86 -8.05
CA PRO A 42 -6.64 -13.92 -6.95
C PRO A 42 -5.37 -13.58 -6.16
N TYR A 43 -4.45 -14.53 -6.01
CA TYR A 43 -3.15 -14.28 -5.37
C TYR A 43 -2.28 -13.37 -6.24
N GLY A 44 -2.28 -13.63 -7.57
CA GLY A 44 -1.57 -12.79 -8.53
C GLY A 44 -2.08 -11.35 -8.55
N ILE A 45 -3.40 -11.15 -8.52
CA ILE A 45 -4.03 -9.83 -8.43
C ILE A 45 -3.61 -9.11 -7.12
N ALA A 46 -3.68 -9.80 -5.98
CA ALA A 46 -3.29 -9.23 -4.69
C ALA A 46 -1.82 -8.76 -4.67
N ILE A 47 -0.89 -9.57 -5.21
CA ILE A 47 0.52 -9.20 -5.33
C ILE A 47 0.71 -8.06 -6.33
N GLY A 48 0.05 -8.11 -7.49
CA GLY A 48 0.14 -7.09 -8.53
C GLY A 48 -0.30 -5.71 -8.03
N ILE A 49 -1.42 -5.66 -7.31
CA ILE A 49 -1.88 -4.44 -6.64
C ILE A 49 -0.83 -3.92 -5.65
N ASN A 50 -0.33 -4.77 -4.74
CA ASN A 50 0.70 -4.37 -3.78
C ASN A 50 1.99 -3.90 -4.48
N LEU A 51 2.34 -4.47 -5.63
CA LEU A 51 3.48 -4.05 -6.42
C LEU A 51 3.27 -2.65 -7.01
N CYS A 52 2.07 -2.33 -7.51
CA CYS A 52 1.72 -0.97 -7.94
C CYS A 52 1.90 0.02 -6.78
N PHE A 53 1.43 -0.31 -5.58
CA PHE A 53 1.62 0.53 -4.40
C PHE A 53 3.08 0.68 -3.98
N PHE A 54 3.86 -0.40 -4.06
CA PHE A 54 5.30 -0.39 -3.79
C PHE A 54 6.03 0.59 -4.72
N LEU A 55 5.78 0.49 -6.03
CA LEU A 55 6.35 1.40 -7.02
C LEU A 55 5.85 2.84 -6.79
N GLY A 56 4.55 2.99 -6.54
CA GLY A 56 3.94 4.27 -6.21
C GLY A 56 4.54 4.94 -4.98
N SER A 57 5.02 4.14 -4.02
CA SER A 57 5.63 4.63 -2.79
C SER A 57 7.08 5.11 -2.96
N PHE A 58 7.70 4.96 -4.14
CA PHE A 58 9.01 5.57 -4.40
C PHE A 58 8.97 7.09 -4.33
N THR A 59 7.81 7.73 -4.46
CA THR A 59 7.65 9.17 -4.21
C THR A 59 8.07 9.57 -2.80
N ILE A 60 8.06 8.64 -1.82
CA ILE A 60 8.54 8.89 -0.46
C ILE A 60 10.03 9.28 -0.45
N LEU A 61 10.81 8.81 -1.43
CA LEU A 61 12.23 9.15 -1.55
C LEU A 61 12.44 10.64 -1.84
N LEU A 62 11.42 11.38 -2.30
CA LEU A 62 11.48 12.84 -2.43
C LEU A 62 11.76 13.53 -1.07
N ASN A 63 11.38 12.91 0.06
CA ASN A 63 11.72 13.39 1.41
C ASN A 63 13.22 13.33 1.74
N MET A 64 14.07 12.83 0.84
CA MET A 64 15.51 12.99 0.96
C MET A 64 15.94 14.44 0.68
N LYS A 65 15.13 15.23 -0.05
CA LYS A 65 15.39 16.66 -0.25
C LYS A 65 14.92 17.47 0.96
N GLN A 66 15.78 18.32 1.47
CA GLN A 66 15.56 19.11 2.69
C GLN A 66 14.35 20.05 2.58
N ASN A 67 14.15 20.68 1.41
CA ASN A 67 12.99 21.55 1.14
C ASN A 67 11.64 20.82 1.22
N ILE A 68 11.63 19.51 0.92
CA ILE A 68 10.44 18.66 0.96
C ILE A 68 10.21 18.13 2.37
N ALA A 69 11.29 17.73 3.06
CA ALA A 69 11.23 17.22 4.43
C ALA A 69 10.79 18.29 5.46
N GLY A 70 11.12 19.56 5.23
CA GLY A 70 10.77 20.66 6.13
C GLY A 70 9.31 21.10 6.07
N ASN A 71 8.57 20.77 5.02
CA ASN A 71 7.16 21.14 4.87
C ASN A 71 6.27 19.91 5.02
N ILE A 72 5.38 19.95 6.02
CA ILE A 72 4.49 18.84 6.35
C ILE A 72 3.56 18.44 5.20
N VAL A 73 3.16 19.39 4.36
CA VAL A 73 2.27 19.14 3.22
C VAL A 73 3.01 18.35 2.14
N TYR A 74 4.21 18.77 1.75
CA TYR A 74 5.03 18.03 0.77
C TYR A 74 5.47 16.67 1.31
N HIS A 75 5.72 16.58 2.62
CA HIS A 75 6.00 15.33 3.30
C HIS A 75 4.80 14.37 3.28
N ALA A 76 3.57 14.86 3.47
CA ALA A 76 2.38 14.02 3.35
C ALA A 76 2.11 13.61 1.89
N LEU A 77 2.25 14.54 0.95
CA LEU A 77 2.03 14.29 -0.48
C LEU A 77 2.98 13.22 -1.02
N SER A 78 4.26 13.27 -0.65
CA SER A 78 5.22 12.25 -1.07
C SER A 78 4.90 10.84 -0.54
N PHE A 79 4.20 10.73 0.60
CA PHE A 79 3.71 9.46 1.12
C PHE A 79 2.43 8.98 0.43
N PHE A 80 1.43 9.85 0.24
CA PHE A 80 0.07 9.39 -0.07
C PHE A 80 -0.44 9.78 -1.45
N LEU A 81 0.19 10.73 -2.16
CA LEU A 81 -0.36 11.24 -3.41
C LEU A 81 -0.44 10.12 -4.46
N LEU A 82 0.69 9.47 -4.78
CA LEU A 82 0.72 8.45 -5.82
C LEU A 82 0.01 7.15 -5.38
N PRO A 83 0.21 6.63 -4.16
CA PRO A 83 -0.64 5.57 -3.61
C PRO A 83 -2.14 5.89 -3.66
N GLY A 84 -2.54 7.12 -3.31
CA GLY A 84 -3.94 7.55 -3.35
C GLY A 84 -4.50 7.61 -4.77
N LEU A 85 -3.73 8.10 -5.74
CA LEU A 85 -4.10 8.07 -7.15
C LEU A 85 -4.29 6.64 -7.67
N ILE A 86 -3.45 5.70 -7.23
CA ILE A 86 -3.60 4.27 -7.57
C ILE A 86 -4.92 3.72 -7.01
N VAL A 87 -5.28 4.04 -5.76
CA VAL A 87 -6.58 3.66 -5.18
C VAL A 87 -7.73 4.23 -6.02
N LEU A 88 -7.68 5.53 -6.34
CA LEU A 88 -8.71 6.19 -7.15
C LEU A 88 -8.84 5.55 -8.53
N PHE A 89 -7.72 5.28 -9.19
CA PHE A 89 -7.70 4.60 -10.48
C PHE A 89 -8.39 3.25 -10.42
N PHE A 90 -8.06 2.42 -9.42
CA PHE A 90 -8.70 1.11 -9.28
C PHE A 90 -10.17 1.20 -8.87
N LEU A 91 -10.57 2.18 -8.05
CA LEU A 91 -11.97 2.42 -7.71
C LEU A 91 -12.80 2.79 -8.94
N PHE A 92 -12.27 3.66 -9.81
CA PHE A 92 -12.95 4.02 -11.05
C PHE A 92 -12.94 2.89 -12.10
N ALA A 93 -11.86 2.10 -12.15
CA ALA A 93 -11.75 0.98 -13.09
C ALA A 93 -12.59 -0.24 -12.67
N GLY A 94 -12.87 -0.42 -11.38
CA GLY A 94 -13.57 -1.59 -10.82
C GLY A 94 -15.08 -1.44 -10.70
N TRP A 95 -15.72 -0.70 -11.60
CA TRP A 95 -17.11 -0.23 -11.51
C TRP A 95 -18.16 -1.33 -11.27
N ASP A 96 -17.92 -2.58 -11.71
CA ASP A 96 -18.91 -3.65 -11.69
C ASP A 96 -18.84 -4.59 -10.46
N GLU A 97 -17.65 -4.80 -9.86
CA GLU A 97 -17.47 -5.67 -8.68
C GLU A 97 -16.44 -5.08 -7.71
N LEU A 98 -16.84 -4.02 -6.99
CA LEU A 98 -15.98 -3.28 -6.05
C LEU A 98 -15.45 -4.13 -4.86
N TRP A 99 -16.15 -5.19 -4.49
CA TRP A 99 -16.08 -5.75 -3.14
C TRP A 99 -14.92 -6.70 -2.82
N PRO A 100 -14.21 -7.32 -3.78
CA PRO A 100 -12.92 -7.95 -3.47
C PRO A 100 -11.74 -6.97 -3.64
N GLY A 101 -11.81 -6.07 -4.62
CA GLY A 101 -10.71 -5.17 -5.01
C GLY A 101 -10.34 -4.20 -3.90
N VAL A 102 -11.34 -3.55 -3.29
CA VAL A 102 -11.14 -2.52 -2.25
C VAL A 102 -10.41 -3.04 -1.02
N LEU A 103 -10.68 -4.30 -0.63
CA LEU A 103 -10.04 -4.93 0.53
C LEU A 103 -8.54 -5.15 0.33
N PHE A 104 -8.05 -5.26 -0.91
CA PHE A 104 -6.62 -5.45 -1.18
C PHE A 104 -5.78 -4.19 -1.02
N TYR A 105 -6.39 -2.99 -1.11
CA TYR A 105 -5.67 -1.72 -0.95
C TYR A 105 -5.43 -1.36 0.53
N ILE A 106 -6.37 -1.74 1.40
CA ILE A 106 -6.42 -1.33 2.79
C ILE A 106 -5.15 -1.71 3.59
N PRO A 107 -4.62 -2.96 3.50
CA PRO A 107 -3.44 -3.35 4.26
C PRO A 107 -2.23 -2.45 3.96
N TYR A 108 -2.00 -2.13 2.69
CA TYR A 108 -0.89 -1.28 2.30
C TYR A 108 -1.04 0.15 2.85
N LEU A 109 -2.23 0.75 2.70
CA LEU A 109 -2.50 2.10 3.19
C LEU A 109 -2.37 2.21 4.71
N ILE A 110 -2.85 1.21 5.46
CA ILE A 110 -2.72 1.18 6.92
C ILE A 110 -1.24 1.16 7.33
N VAL A 111 -0.46 0.25 6.75
CA VAL A 111 0.97 0.12 7.10
C VAL A 111 1.72 1.39 6.72
N LEU A 112 1.43 1.96 5.55
CA LEU A 112 2.01 3.22 5.09
C LEU A 112 1.67 4.39 6.03
N PHE A 113 0.42 4.46 6.51
CA PHE A 113 -0.02 5.46 7.48
C PHE A 113 0.69 5.32 8.82
N ILE A 114 0.85 4.09 9.33
CA ILE A 114 1.59 3.83 10.58
C ILE A 114 3.04 4.33 10.44
N PHE A 115 3.71 4.04 9.32
CA PHE A 115 5.07 4.52 9.08
C PHE A 115 5.15 6.03 8.95
N PHE A 116 4.18 6.68 8.29
CA PHE A 116 4.10 8.13 8.21
C PHE A 116 4.00 8.77 9.61
N VAL A 117 3.09 8.30 10.45
CA VAL A 117 2.90 8.81 11.82
C VAL A 117 4.16 8.60 12.67
N ARG A 118 4.77 7.41 12.59
CA ARG A 118 6.03 7.11 13.30
C ARG A 118 7.16 8.03 12.86
N LEU A 119 7.29 8.29 11.56
CA LEU A 119 8.33 9.14 11.02
C LEU A 119 8.14 10.61 11.44
N LYS A 120 6.89 11.10 11.43
CA LYS A 120 6.53 12.43 11.94
C LYS A 120 6.92 12.60 13.41
N LYS A 121 6.62 11.60 14.26
CA LYS A 121 6.98 11.64 15.69
C LYS A 121 8.49 11.75 15.90
N GLN A 122 9.29 11.04 15.09
CA GLN A 122 10.75 11.10 15.15
C GLN A 122 11.30 12.47 14.72
N ASN A 123 10.76 13.07 13.65
CA ASN A 123 11.20 14.40 13.21
C ASN A 123 10.88 15.49 14.23
N ILE A 124 9.72 15.45 14.89
CA ILE A 124 9.36 16.40 15.95
C ILE A 124 10.30 16.26 17.16
N SER A 125 10.69 15.02 17.52
CA SER A 125 11.62 14.77 18.63
C SER A 125 13.02 15.33 18.35
N ASN A 126 13.52 15.23 17.12
CA ASN A 126 14.83 15.76 16.74
C ASN A 126 14.88 17.28 16.66
N HIS A 127 13.74 17.97 16.55
CA HIS A 127 13.67 19.43 16.53
C HIS A 127 13.57 20.06 17.93
N LYS A 128 13.39 19.25 18.97
CA LYS A 128 13.32 19.69 20.38
C LYS A 128 14.65 19.56 21.14
N ILE A 129 15.73 19.17 20.46
CA ILE A 129 17.09 19.05 21.00
C ILE A 129 17.94 20.19 20.45
#